data_AF-A0A966J194-F1
#
_entry.id   AF-A0A966J194-F1
#
_cell.length_a   1.000
_cell.length_b   1.000
_cell.length_c   1.000
_cell.angle_alpha   90.00
_cell.angle_beta   90.00
_cell.angle_gamma   90.00
#
_symmetry.space_group_name_H-M   'P 1'
#
loop_
_entity.id
_entity.type
_entity.pdbx_description
1 polymer ?
#
loop_
_entity_poly.entity_id
_entity_poly.type
_entity_poly.pdbx_seq_one_letter_code
_entity_poly.pdbx_strand_id
1 'polypeptide(L)' 'MLNGYRTLHELAESADHVIPGHDPLVLKYYPAPSADLEGIVVRLDVPPKV' A
#
# COMPACT_ATOMS: atom_id res chain seq x y z
N MET A 1 19.65 -7.34 0.09
CA MET A 1 18.50 -6.70 -0.58
C MET A 1 18.94 -6.25 -1.96
N LEU A 2 18.10 -6.45 -2.98
CA LEU A 2 18.33 -5.87 -4.31
C LEU A 2 18.36 -4.35 -4.20
N ASN A 3 19.20 -3.67 -5.00
CA ASN A 3 19.39 -2.22 -4.91
C ASN A 3 18.05 -1.45 -5.01
N GLY A 4 17.11 -1.91 -5.82
CA GLY A 4 15.78 -1.28 -5.94
C GLY A 4 15.00 -1.26 -4.63
N TYR A 5 15.05 -2.33 -3.82
CA TYR A 5 14.33 -2.35 -2.54
C TYR A 5 14.94 -1.39 -1.53
N ARG A 6 16.28 -1.25 -1.54
CA ARG A 6 16.97 -0.25 -0.72
C ARG A 6 16.55 1.16 -1.13
N THR A 7 16.58 1.45 -2.42
CA THR A 7 16.18 2.77 -2.95
C THR A 7 14.74 3.13 -2.60
N LEU A 8 13.81 2.18 -2.66
CA LEU A 8 12.42 2.42 -2.24
C LEU A 8 12.34 2.89 -0.77
N HIS A 9 13.04 2.21 0.13
CA HIS A 9 13.05 2.58 1.56
C HIS A 9 13.81 3.87 1.86
N GLU A 10 14.86 4.19 1.10
CA GLU A 10 15.59 5.46 1.25
C GLU A 10 14.76 6.67 0.79
N LEU A 11 13.86 6.48 -0.19
CA LEU A 11 13.01 7.54 -0.73
C LEU A 11 11.67 7.68 0.01
N ALA A 12 11.21 6.62 0.69
CA ALA A 12 9.96 6.63 1.43
C ALA A 12 10.10 7.35 2.77
N GLU A 13 9.07 8.10 3.17
CA GLU A 13 9.03 8.76 4.49
C GLU A 13 8.96 7.75 5.64
N SER A 14 8.32 6.60 5.42
CA SER A 14 8.27 5.48 6.37
C SER A 14 8.11 4.14 5.67
N ALA A 15 8.27 3.03 6.40
CA ALA A 15 8.05 1.69 5.87
C ALA A 15 6.61 1.47 5.36
N ASP A 16 5.62 2.16 5.92
CA ASP A 16 4.22 2.05 5.51
C ASP A 16 3.96 2.57 4.09
N HIS A 17 4.86 3.41 3.57
CA HIS A 17 4.79 3.93 2.20
C HIS A 17 5.37 2.96 1.17
N VAL A 18 5.94 1.82 1.60
CA VAL A 18 6.45 0.77 0.71
C VAL A 18 5.42 -0.36 0.62
N ILE A 19 4.52 -0.24 -0.36
CA ILE A 19 3.31 -1.07 -0.46
C ILE A 19 3.54 -2.21 -1.46
N PRO A 20 3.36 -3.48 -1.06
CA PRO A 20 3.55 -4.61 -1.97
C PRO A 20 2.48 -4.64 -3.07
N GLY A 21 2.91 -4.84 -4.31
CA GLY A 21 2.00 -5.10 -5.43
C GLY A 21 1.43 -6.52 -5.38
N HIS A 22 0.24 -6.72 -5.96
CA HIS A 22 -0.44 -8.02 -6.05
C HIS A 22 -0.65 -8.77 -4.72
N ASP A 23 -0.48 -8.12 -3.57
CA ASP A 23 -0.74 -8.70 -2.26
C ASP A 23 -2.22 -8.48 -1.89
N PRO A 24 -3.04 -9.54 -1.77
CA PRO A 24 -4.45 -9.41 -1.40
C PRO A 24 -4.68 -8.81 -0.01
N LEU A 25 -3.68 -8.81 0.88
CA LEU A 25 -3.78 -8.17 2.19
C LEU A 25 -3.87 -6.64 2.09
N VAL A 26 -3.34 -6.03 1.01
CA VAL A 26 -3.47 -4.59 0.78
C VAL A 26 -4.94 -4.17 0.68
N LEU A 27 -5.80 -5.02 0.10
CA LEU A 27 -7.25 -4.78 0.05
C LEU A 27 -7.93 -4.81 1.43
N LYS A 28 -7.29 -5.41 2.44
CA LYS A 28 -7.81 -5.47 3.82
C LYS A 28 -7.32 -4.28 4.65
N TYR A 29 -6.12 -3.80 4.39
CA TYR A 29 -5.52 -2.70 5.16
C TYR A 29 -5.99 -1.33 4.71
N TYR A 30 -6.33 -1.16 3.43
CA TYR A 30 -6.70 0.16 2.89
C TYR A 30 -8.18 0.21 2.53
N PRO A 31 -8.87 1.35 2.76
CA PRO A 31 -10.27 1.50 2.40
C PRO A 31 -10.46 1.64 0.88
N ALA A 32 -11.60 1.23 0.37
CA ALA A 32 -12.01 1.59 -0.98
C ALA A 32 -12.31 3.10 -1.09
N PRO A 33 -12.13 3.71 -2.28
CA PRO A 33 -12.52 5.10 -2.52
C PRO A 33 -14.04 5.31 -2.53
N SER A 34 -14.83 4.26 -2.77
CA SER A 34 -16.29 4.26 -2.78
C SER A 34 -16.84 2.84 -2.59
N ALA A 35 -18.12 2.73 -2.23
CA ALA A 35 -18.79 1.44 -2.03
C ALA A 35 -18.80 0.55 -3.28
N ASP A 36 -18.95 1.14 -4.47
CA ASP A 36 -18.99 0.40 -5.75
C ASP A 36 -17.63 -0.22 -6.13
N LEU A 37 -16.55 0.19 -5.47
CA LEU A 37 -15.18 -0.26 -5.74
C LEU A 37 -14.60 -1.16 -4.62
N GLU A 38 -15.43 -1.54 -3.66
CA GLU A 38 -15.04 -2.45 -2.58
C GLU A 38 -14.49 -3.77 -3.11
N GLY A 39 -13.34 -4.18 -2.59
CA GLY A 39 -12.62 -5.38 -3.02
C GLY A 39 -11.92 -5.28 -4.39
N ILE A 40 -11.96 -4.13 -5.06
CA ILE A 40 -11.34 -3.92 -6.39
C ILE A 40 -10.25 -2.85 -6.32
N VAL A 41 -10.54 -1.69 -5.70
CA VAL A 41 -9.63 -0.54 -5.62
C VAL A 41 -9.49 -0.09 -4.18
N VAL A 42 -8.30 0.37 -3.80
CA VAL A 42 -8.04 0.96 -2.48
C VAL A 42 -7.32 2.30 -2.54
N ARG A 43 -7.49 3.10 -1.49
CA ARG A 43 -6.84 4.40 -1.27
C ARG A 43 -5.52 4.20 -0.53
N LEU A 44 -4.39 4.39 -1.22
CA LEU A 44 -3.05 4.26 -0.66
C LEU A 44 -2.47 5.59 -0.11
N ASP A 45 -3.22 6.68 -0.23
CA ASP A 45 -2.86 8.01 0.27
C ASP A 45 -3.28 8.24 1.73
N VAL A 46 -3.92 7.24 2.36
CA VAL A 46 -4.29 7.26 3.78
C VAL A 46 -3.49 6.20 4.54
N PRO A 47 -3.32 6.32 5.86
CA PRO A 47 -2.63 5.30 6.65
C PRO A 47 -3.33 3.92 6.56
N PRO A 48 -2.57 2.80 6.60
CA PRO A 48 -3.16 1.46 6.67
C PRO A 48 -3.91 1.24 7.98
N LYS A 49 -5.03 0.53 7.91
CA LYS A 49 -5.79 0.02 9.05
C LYS A 49 -5.12 -1.28 9.51
N VAL A 50 -4.26 -1.17 10.52
CA VAL A 50 -3.66 -2.31 11.24
C VAL A 50 -4.53 -2.75 12.41
#